data_AF-A0A2E8BJP3-F1
#
_entry.id   AF-A0A2E8BJP3-F1
#
_cell.length_a   1.000
_cell.length_b   1.000
_cell.length_c   1.000
_cell.angle_alpha   90.00
_cell.angle_beta   90.00
_cell.angle_gamma   90.00
#
_symmetry.space_group_name_H-M   'P 1'
#
loop_
_entity.id
_entity.type
_entity.pdbx_description
1 polymer ?
#
loop_
_entity_poly.entity_id
_entity_poly.type
_entity_poly.pdbx_seq_one_letter_code
_entity_poly.pdbx_strand_id
1 'polypeptide(L)'
;MGTFQILIAIAASIIMLRLGLGFLRALAAPRPEPPDPGELRAVKFHYKCTTCGTEVRMTVANEQEPEPPRHCMDEMEALSNED
;
A
#
# COMPACT_ATOMS: atom_id res chain seq x y z
N MET A 1 -11.98 29.28 -43.94
CA MET A 1 -11.57 27.86 -43.80
C MET A 1 -10.42 27.76 -42.79
N GLY A 2 -10.65 28.07 -41.50
CA GLY A 2 -9.54 28.08 -40.53
C GLY A 2 -9.98 28.11 -39.06
N THR A 3 -11.00 28.90 -38.74
CA THR A 3 -11.51 29.00 -37.36
C THR A 3 -12.12 27.71 -36.84
N PHE A 4 -12.88 26.98 -37.66
CA PHE A 4 -13.49 25.70 -37.27
C PHE A 4 -12.44 24.61 -36.96
N GLN A 5 -11.37 24.54 -37.75
CA GLN A 5 -10.27 23.60 -37.51
C GLN A 5 -9.51 23.95 -36.22
N ILE A 6 -9.31 25.25 -35.95
CA ILE A 6 -8.70 25.73 -34.71
C ILE A 6 -9.57 25.34 -33.49
N LEU A 7 -10.90 25.49 -33.60
CA LEU A 7 -11.82 25.08 -32.53
C LEU A 7 -11.75 23.57 -32.25
N ILE A 8 -11.69 22.75 -33.29
CA ILE A 8 -11.53 21.29 -33.15
C ILE A 8 -10.18 20.96 -32.50
N ALA A 9 -9.10 21.59 -32.91
CA ALA A 9 -7.77 21.33 -32.36
C ALA A 9 -7.69 21.70 -30.86
N ILE A 10 -8.30 22.83 -30.47
CA ILE A 10 -8.38 23.25 -29.06
C ILE A 10 -9.23 22.25 -28.27
N ALA A 11 -10.41 21.87 -28.78
CA ALA A 11 -11.28 20.90 -28.11
C ALA A 11 -10.58 19.56 -27.92
N ALA A 12 -9.90 19.04 -28.95
CA ALA A 12 -9.15 17.80 -28.89
C ALA A 12 -8.01 17.86 -27.85
N SER A 13 -7.25 18.96 -27.82
CA SER A 13 -6.18 19.16 -26.81
C SER A 13 -6.73 19.16 -25.39
N ILE A 14 -7.83 19.87 -25.14
CA ILE A 14 -8.45 19.92 -23.81
C ILE A 14 -8.92 18.52 -23.38
N ILE A 15 -9.54 17.76 -24.28
CA ILE A 15 -10.00 16.40 -24.01
C ILE A 15 -8.81 15.49 -23.67
N MET A 16 -7.74 15.52 -24.47
CA MET A 16 -6.53 14.73 -24.22
C MET A 16 -5.90 15.06 -22.87
N LEU A 17 -5.78 16.35 -22.53
CA LEU A 17 -5.22 16.78 -21.24
C LEU A 17 -6.10 16.33 -20.06
N ARG A 18 -7.43 16.42 -20.18
CA ARG A 18 -8.35 15.98 -19.12
C ARG A 18 -8.29 14.47 -18.91
N LEU A 19 -8.23 13.70 -19.99
CA LEU A 19 -8.08 12.24 -19.92
C LEU A 19 -6.74 11.85 -19.31
N GLY A 20 -5.63 12.39 -19.81
CA GLY A 20 -4.30 12.12 -19.28
C GLY A 20 -4.18 12.43 -17.79
N LEU A 21 -4.68 13.60 -17.37
CA LEU A 21 -4.67 13.98 -15.96
C LEU A 21 -5.63 13.13 -15.10
N GLY A 22 -6.72 12.63 -15.68
CA GLY A 22 -7.62 11.66 -15.03
C GLY A 22 -6.92 10.34 -14.73
N PHE A 23 -6.19 9.79 -15.71
CA PHE A 23 -5.39 8.58 -15.51
C PHE A 23 -4.29 8.78 -14.46
N LEU A 24 -3.56 9.89 -14.52
CA LEU A 24 -2.53 10.20 -13.53
C LEU A 24 -3.11 10.32 -12.12
N ARG A 25 -4.28 10.94 -11.96
CA ARG A 25 -4.97 11.02 -10.66
C ARG A 25 -5.45 9.68 -10.14
N ALA A 26 -5.89 8.78 -11.02
CA ALA A 26 -6.31 7.44 -10.63
C ALA A 26 -5.14 6.61 -10.08
N LEU A 27 -3.95 6.77 -10.68
CA LEU A 27 -2.72 6.12 -10.19
C LEU A 27 -2.18 6.77 -8.92
N ALA A 28 -2.33 8.09 -8.79
CA ALA A 28 -1.96 8.84 -7.58
C ALA A 28 -3.06 8.82 -6.51
N ALA A 29 -4.07 7.96 -6.64
CA ALA A 29 -5.12 7.85 -5.64
C ALA A 29 -4.49 7.45 -4.28
N PRO A 30 -4.84 8.15 -3.19
CA PRO A 30 -4.36 7.78 -1.87
C PRO A 30 -4.76 6.33 -1.57
N ARG A 31 -3.90 5.62 -0.83
CA ARG A 31 -4.21 4.27 -0.36
C ARG A 31 -5.56 4.32 0.40
N PRO A 32 -6.46 3.34 0.22
CA PRO A 32 -7.69 3.27 0.99
C PRO A 32 -7.39 3.35 2.48
N GLU A 33 -8.31 3.94 3.24
CA GLU A 33 -8.21 4.05 4.70
C GLU A 33 -7.96 2.65 5.31
N PRO A 34 -7.04 2.51 6.28
CA PRO A 34 -6.83 1.25 6.97
C PRO A 34 -8.14 0.67 7.54
N PRO A 35 -8.35 -0.66 7.46
CA PRO A 35 -9.55 -1.31 7.98
C PRO A 35 -9.73 -1.09 9.49
N ASP A 36 -10.99 -1.09 9.93
CA ASP A 36 -11.41 -0.73 11.29
C ASP A 36 -10.70 -1.57 12.39
N PRO A 37 -10.50 -1.00 13.60
CA PRO A 37 -9.88 -1.72 14.72
C PRO A 37 -10.63 -3.00 15.09
N GLY A 38 -9.91 -4.12 15.14
CA GLY A 38 -10.46 -5.43 15.53
C GLY A 38 -10.76 -6.37 14.37
N GLU A 39 -10.69 -5.89 13.11
CA GLU A 39 -10.56 -6.76 11.95
C GLU A 39 -9.07 -7.03 11.67
N LEU A 40 -8.79 -8.15 11.00
CA LEU A 40 -7.46 -8.56 10.55
C LEU A 40 -6.78 -7.42 9.73
N ARG A 41 -5.91 -6.64 10.36
CA ARG A 41 -5.15 -5.54 9.74
C ARG A 41 -3.92 -6.07 9.03
N ALA A 42 -3.64 -5.51 7.86
CA ALA A 42 -2.39 -5.79 7.16
C ALA A 42 -1.21 -5.17 7.94
N VAL A 43 -0.30 -6.03 8.40
CA VAL A 43 0.96 -5.64 9.06
C VAL A 43 2.13 -6.29 8.31
N LYS A 44 3.35 -5.76 8.48
CA LYS A 44 4.54 -6.33 7.85
C LYS A 44 5.66 -6.41 8.88
N PHE A 45 5.52 -7.34 9.81
CA PHE A 45 6.55 -7.63 10.81
C PHE A 45 7.33 -8.89 10.42
N HIS A 46 8.64 -8.85 10.60
CA HIS A 46 9.52 -9.99 10.43
C HIS A 46 10.02 -10.45 11.80
N TYR A 47 9.80 -11.71 12.14
CA TYR A 47 10.21 -12.29 13.40
C TYR A 47 11.25 -13.37 13.17
N LYS A 48 12.25 -13.43 14.05
CA LYS A 48 13.26 -14.48 14.06
C LYS A 48 13.32 -15.14 15.44
N CYS A 49 13.30 -16.46 15.46
CA CYS A 49 13.60 -17.22 16.67
C CYS A 49 15.12 -17.31 16.83
N THR A 50 15.65 -16.82 17.95
CA THR A 50 17.10 -16.87 18.25
C THR A 50 17.57 -18.29 18.58
N THR A 51 16.67 -19.16 19.05
CA THR A 51 16.98 -20.54 19.45
C THR A 51 17.16 -21.48 18.25
N CYS A 52 16.25 -21.45 17.27
CA CYS A 52 16.31 -22.36 16.10
C CYS A 52 16.60 -21.65 14.77
N GLY A 53 16.60 -20.32 14.74
CA GLY A 53 16.84 -19.53 13.52
C GLY A 53 15.66 -19.43 12.56
N THR A 54 14.47 -19.90 12.94
CA THR A 54 13.27 -19.83 12.08
C THR A 54 12.81 -18.39 11.92
N GLU A 55 12.48 -18.00 10.68
CA GLU A 55 12.02 -16.67 10.33
C GLU A 55 10.56 -16.72 9.84
N VAL A 56 9.72 -15.81 10.35
CA VAL A 56 8.30 -15.72 10.00
C VAL A 56 7.97 -14.28 9.64
N ARG A 57 7.24 -14.09 8.53
CA ARG A 57 6.68 -12.79 8.16
C ARG A 57 5.20 -12.76 8.54
N MET A 58 4.84 -11.90 9.50
CA MET A 58 3.46 -11.66 9.88
C MET A 58 2.86 -10.64 8.91
N THR A 59 1.89 -11.07 8.11
CA THR A 59 1.21 -10.24 7.11
C THR A 59 -0.10 -9.65 7.62
N VAL A 60 -0.64 -10.21 8.71
CA VAL A 60 -1.95 -9.87 9.23
C VAL A 60 -1.97 -10.03 10.76
N ALA A 61 -2.52 -9.04 11.47
CA ALA A 61 -2.72 -9.07 12.91
C ALA A 61 -3.95 -8.25 13.33
N ASN A 62 -4.50 -8.49 14.51
CA ASN A 62 -5.64 -7.73 15.03
C ASN A 62 -5.23 -6.32 15.50
N GLU A 63 -3.97 -6.14 15.87
CA GLU A 63 -3.41 -4.91 16.43
C GLU A 63 -2.32 -4.33 15.53
N GLN A 64 -2.04 -3.03 15.68
CA GLN A 64 -1.02 -2.32 14.88
C GLN A 64 0.40 -2.73 15.27
N GLU A 65 0.59 -3.03 16.56
CA GLU A 65 1.84 -3.51 17.16
C GLU A 65 1.54 -4.84 17.85
N PRO A 66 1.52 -5.96 17.10
CA PRO A 66 1.23 -7.26 17.67
C PRO A 66 2.37 -7.73 18.57
N GLU A 67 2.02 -8.43 19.65
CA GLU A 67 3.00 -9.11 20.49
C GLU A 67 3.77 -10.19 19.69
N PRO A 68 5.07 -10.40 19.99
CA PRO A 68 5.86 -11.39 19.28
C PRO A 68 5.32 -12.82 19.48
N PRO A 69 5.26 -13.64 18.42
CA PRO A 69 4.81 -15.02 18.52
C PRO A 69 5.79 -15.88 19.31
N ARG A 70 5.26 -16.93 19.95
CA ARG A 70 6.07 -17.94 20.65
C ARG A 70 6.49 -19.05 19.68
N HIS A 71 7.78 -19.33 19.63
CA HIS A 71 8.35 -20.46 18.91
C HIS A 71 9.53 -21.03 19.71
N CYS A 72 9.70 -22.35 19.72
CA CYS A 72 10.67 -23.02 20.60
C CYS A 72 10.50 -22.73 22.11
N MET A 73 9.28 -22.39 22.54
CA MET A 73 8.94 -21.95 23.90
C MET A 73 9.48 -20.57 24.32
N ASP A 74 10.23 -19.90 23.45
CA ASP A 74 10.74 -18.54 23.64
C ASP A 74 9.93 -17.52 22.82
N GLU A 75 10.00 -16.26 23.22
CA GLU A 75 9.47 -15.14 22.44
C GLU A 75 10.41 -14.85 21.26
N MET A 76 9.85 -14.69 20.06
CA MET A 76 10.63 -14.33 18.88
C MET A 76 11.04 -12.85 18.90
N GLU A 77 12.16 -12.53 18.29
CA GLU A 77 12.64 -11.14 18.17
C GLU A 77 12.16 -10.51 16.86
N ALA A 78 11.72 -9.25 16.91
CA ALA A 78 11.38 -8.48 15.72
C ALA A 78 12.66 -8.04 15.01
N LEU A 79 12.82 -8.44 13.74
CA LEU A 79 13.82 -7.89 12.84
C LEU A 79 13.35 -6.50 12.42
N SER A 80 14.26 -5.51 12.44
CA SER A 80 13.97 -4.10 12.12
C SER A 80 13.08 -3.98 10.88
N ASN A 81 11.91 -3.37 11.06
CA ASN A 81 10.94 -3.17 9.99
C ASN A 81 11.53 -2.21 8.94
N GLU A 82 11.83 -2.70 7.74
CA GLU A 82 12.04 -1.85 6.57
C GLU A 82 10.67 -1.46 6.03
N ASP A 83 10.32 -0.18 6.28
CA ASP A 83 9.13 0.55 5.83
C ASP A 83 8.90 0.44 4.30
#